data_AF-W4QKI5-F1
#
_entry.id   AF-W4QKI5-F1
#
_cell.length_a   1.000
_cell.length_b   1.000
_cell.length_c   1.000
_cell.angle_alpha   90.00
_cell.angle_beta   90.00
_cell.angle_gamma   90.00
#
_symmetry.space_group_name_H-M   'P 1'
#
loop_
_entity.id
_entity.type
_entity.pdbx_description
1 polymer ?
#
loop_
_entity_poly.entity_id
_entity_poly.type
_entity_poly.pdbx_seq_one_letter_code
_entity_poly.pdbx_strand_id
1 'polypeptide(L)'
;MGEQINRVATMTNTGYPPFALSFREKPESSVRTGDVADDVPWAAEQLDVPTSQVSTYLQIPLEHVVQIANIEDIQKPYTISLPQGETGVYTIATSHTRPLDNATLHIDQYSGAVLTDVRFDDYGMMAKAITIGIALHEGRLFGLPNQILGLLTCIGLIGLIVSSFMMWKRRKPTGKLGAPPTAKDRKQARVIFFIMLAFGIVMPLVGISIVVMYVVDRFLLSKFPKLKDWYS
;
A
#
# COMPACT_ATOMS: atom_id res chain seq x y z
N MET A 1 -3.73 3.13 6.34
CA MET A 1 -2.41 2.72 6.86
C MET A 1 -1.26 3.27 6.01
N GLY A 2 -1.43 3.41 4.69
CA GLY A 2 -0.41 3.97 3.79
C GLY A 2 0.13 5.35 4.22
N GLU A 3 -0.75 6.30 4.57
CA GLU A 3 -0.34 7.64 5.01
C GLU A 3 0.46 7.64 6.32
N GLN A 4 0.11 6.76 7.28
CA GLN A 4 0.85 6.60 8.53
C GLN A 4 2.24 6.00 8.29
N ILE A 5 2.32 4.99 7.42
CA ILE A 5 3.58 4.38 7.01
C ILE A 5 4.44 5.41 6.28
N ASN A 6 3.85 6.21 5.41
CA ASN A 6 4.56 7.25 4.68
C ASN A 6 5.06 8.35 5.61
N ARG A 7 4.25 8.78 6.59
CA ARG A 7 4.67 9.73 7.62
C ARG A 7 5.88 9.23 8.42
N VAL A 8 5.91 7.95 8.79
CA VAL A 8 7.05 7.34 9.47
C VAL A 8 8.26 7.23 8.54
N ALA A 9 8.06 6.82 7.29
CA ALA A 9 9.13 6.73 6.29
C ALA A 9 9.75 8.10 5.99
N THR A 10 8.93 9.16 5.97
CA THR A 10 9.34 10.56 5.85
C THR A 10 10.12 11.00 7.09
N MET A 11 9.60 10.78 8.30
CA MET A 11 10.26 11.16 9.55
C MET A 11 11.61 10.45 9.76
N THR A 12 11.72 9.21 9.28
CA THR A 12 12.95 8.41 9.40
C THR A 12 13.87 8.58 8.20
N ASN A 13 13.53 9.43 7.22
CA ASN A 13 14.30 9.64 6.00
C ASN A 13 14.55 8.35 5.19
N THR A 14 13.63 7.39 5.27
CA THR A 14 13.72 6.08 4.58
C THR A 14 12.70 5.90 3.46
N GLY A 15 11.77 6.85 3.30
CA GLY A 15 10.72 6.83 2.27
C GLY A 15 11.10 7.48 0.95
N TYR A 16 12.07 8.40 0.95
CA TYR A 16 12.45 9.21 -0.20
C TYR A 16 13.83 8.86 -0.73
N PRO A 17 14.12 9.22 -1.99
CA PRO A 17 15.45 9.03 -2.53
C PRO A 17 16.50 9.92 -1.84
N PRO A 18 17.77 9.48 -1.76
CA PRO A 18 18.84 10.19 -1.06
C PRO A 18 19.02 11.64 -1.51
N PHE A 19 18.74 11.96 -2.78
CA PHE A 19 18.84 13.32 -3.29
C PHE A 19 17.74 14.26 -2.76
N ALA A 20 16.55 13.76 -2.41
CA ALA A 20 15.50 14.55 -1.78
C ALA A 20 15.91 15.02 -0.37
N LEU A 21 16.90 14.35 0.21
CA LEU A 21 17.52 14.67 1.50
C LEU A 21 18.83 15.47 1.35
N SER A 22 19.27 15.71 0.11
CA SER A 22 20.50 16.46 -0.16
C SER A 22 20.31 17.97 0.02
N PHE A 23 21.42 18.68 0.25
CA PHE A 23 21.46 20.15 0.33
C PHE A 23 21.36 20.85 -1.04
N ARG A 24 21.05 20.12 -2.12
CA ARG A 24 20.86 20.71 -3.46
C ARG A 24 19.52 21.43 -3.53
N GLU A 25 19.39 22.32 -4.51
CA GLU A 25 18.12 22.95 -4.86
C GLU A 25 17.05 21.87 -5.05
N LYS A 26 15.98 21.97 -4.25
CA LYS A 26 14.82 21.10 -4.33
C LYS A 26 13.77 21.78 -5.20
N PRO A 27 12.92 21.02 -5.91
CA PRO A 27 11.80 21.62 -6.61
C PRO A 27 10.89 22.36 -5.62
N GLU A 28 10.67 23.67 -5.82
CA GLU A 28 9.85 24.53 -4.93
C GLU A 28 8.33 24.39 -5.15
N SER A 29 7.88 23.26 -5.70
CA SER A 29 6.47 23.07 -6.04
C SER A 29 5.67 22.51 -4.87
N SER A 30 4.46 23.02 -4.69
CA SER A 30 3.49 22.47 -3.74
C SER A 30 2.68 21.28 -4.30
N VAL A 31 2.90 20.90 -5.56
CA VAL A 31 2.16 19.84 -6.26
C VAL A 31 2.88 18.50 -6.12
N ARG A 32 2.15 17.45 -5.73
CA ARG A 32 2.69 16.10 -5.58
C ARG A 32 2.56 15.31 -6.88
N THR A 33 3.46 14.37 -7.12
CA THR A 33 3.45 13.55 -8.34
C THR A 33 2.16 12.74 -8.49
N GLY A 34 1.59 12.24 -7.39
CA GLY A 34 0.29 11.55 -7.40
C GLY A 34 -0.91 12.43 -7.77
N ASP A 35 -0.79 13.75 -7.70
CA ASP A 35 -1.89 14.67 -8.07
C ASP A 35 -1.91 15.00 -9.58
N VAL A 36 -0.78 14.79 -10.28
CA VAL A 36 -0.62 15.07 -11.72
C VAL A 36 -0.52 13.82 -12.57
N ALA A 37 -0.21 12.66 -11.99
CA ALA A 37 -0.08 11.41 -12.72
C ALA A 37 -0.76 10.23 -12.04
N ASP A 38 -1.45 9.44 -12.85
CA ASP A 38 -2.04 8.16 -12.47
C ASP A 38 -0.97 7.05 -12.56
N ASP A 39 -1.19 5.95 -11.82
CA ASP A 39 -0.32 4.75 -11.80
C ASP A 39 1.15 5.05 -11.43
N VAL A 40 1.37 6.06 -10.59
CA VAL A 40 2.71 6.40 -10.09
C VAL A 40 3.14 5.36 -9.05
N PRO A 41 4.39 4.86 -9.11
CA PRO A 41 4.97 4.06 -8.03
C PRO A 41 4.74 4.68 -6.65
N TRP A 42 4.26 3.90 -5.68
CA TRP A 42 3.93 4.38 -4.32
C TRP A 42 5.05 5.23 -3.67
N ALA A 43 6.31 4.88 -3.93
CA ALA A 43 7.47 5.61 -3.40
C ALA A 43 7.67 7.00 -4.04
N ALA A 44 7.18 7.19 -5.27
CA ALA A 44 7.27 8.43 -6.02
C ALA A 44 6.00 9.30 -5.90
N GLU A 45 4.88 8.74 -5.43
CA GLU A 45 3.58 9.42 -5.35
C GLU A 45 3.62 10.74 -4.53
N GLN A 46 4.43 10.77 -3.47
CA GLN A 46 4.59 11.95 -2.62
C GLN A 46 5.76 12.85 -2.99
N LEU A 47 6.44 12.60 -4.11
CA LEU A 47 7.51 13.50 -4.57
C LEU A 47 6.93 14.82 -5.05
N ASP A 48 7.70 15.88 -4.86
CA ASP A 48 7.33 17.21 -5.33
C ASP A 48 7.67 17.33 -6.83
N VAL A 49 6.71 17.81 -7.60
CA VAL A 49 6.82 17.91 -9.07
C VAL A 49 7.56 19.18 -9.42
N PRO A 50 8.70 19.14 -10.14
CA PRO A 50 9.39 20.37 -10.53
C PRO A 50 8.51 21.25 -11.42
N THR A 51 8.73 22.56 -11.37
CA THR A 51 8.01 23.52 -12.23
C THR A 51 8.77 23.76 -13.52
N SER A 52 8.06 23.81 -14.64
CA SER A 52 8.61 24.24 -15.90
C SER A 52 8.96 25.73 -15.88
N GLN A 53 10.06 26.09 -16.56
CA GLN A 53 10.43 27.49 -16.74
C GLN A 53 9.65 28.05 -17.93
N VAL A 54 8.71 28.95 -17.64
CA VAL A 54 7.89 29.59 -18.67
C VAL A 54 8.80 30.26 -19.69
N SER A 55 8.65 29.85 -20.95
CA SER A 55 9.46 30.34 -22.06
C SER A 55 8.57 30.75 -23.22
N THR A 56 9.12 31.53 -24.16
CA THR A 56 8.43 31.92 -25.39
C THR A 56 8.32 30.77 -26.39
N TYR A 57 8.98 29.64 -26.13
CA TYR A 57 8.89 28.44 -26.96
C TYR A 57 7.48 27.82 -26.92
N LEU A 58 7.07 27.19 -28.02
CA LEU A 58 5.89 26.33 -28.04
C LEU A 58 6.16 25.06 -27.22
N GLN A 59 5.10 24.50 -26.65
CA GLN A 59 5.17 23.21 -25.96
C GLN A 59 5.71 22.13 -26.90
N ILE A 60 6.59 21.28 -26.39
CA ILE A 60 7.11 20.15 -27.16
C ILE A 60 5.99 19.16 -27.51
N PRO A 61 6.01 18.54 -28.71
CA PRO A 61 5.00 17.56 -29.06
C PRO A 61 5.18 16.28 -28.26
N LEU A 62 4.07 15.55 -28.03
CA LEU A 62 4.07 14.29 -27.27
C LEU A 62 5.03 13.24 -27.83
N GLU A 63 5.23 13.22 -29.16
CA GLU A 63 6.19 12.32 -29.82
C GLU A 63 7.63 12.52 -29.32
N HIS A 64 8.00 13.77 -29.01
CA HIS A 64 9.32 14.10 -28.48
C HIS A 64 9.47 13.57 -27.05
N VAL A 65 8.41 13.67 -26.24
CA VAL A 65 8.36 13.09 -24.88
C VAL A 65 8.51 11.57 -24.93
N VAL A 66 7.84 10.91 -25.89
CA VAL A 66 7.99 9.46 -26.12
C VAL A 66 9.43 9.11 -26.54
N GLN A 67 10.05 9.94 -27.38
CA GLN A 67 11.45 9.75 -27.78
C GLN A 67 12.39 9.87 -26.58
N ILE A 68 12.20 10.87 -25.71
CA ILE A 68 12.96 11.03 -24.46
C ILE A 68 12.81 9.79 -23.58
N ALA A 69 11.59 9.28 -23.38
CA ALA A 69 11.37 8.04 -22.62
C ALA A 69 12.14 6.83 -23.19
N ASN A 70 12.24 6.71 -24.51
CA ASN A 70 13.02 5.62 -25.13
C ASN A 70 14.54 5.84 -24.95
N ILE A 71 15.02 7.08 -25.01
CA ILE A 71 16.44 7.42 -24.80
C ILE A 71 16.84 7.14 -23.35
N GLU A 72 15.98 7.47 -22.40
CA GLU A 72 16.17 7.24 -20.96
C GLU A 72 15.89 5.78 -20.53
N ASP A 73 15.66 4.87 -21.48
CA ASP A 73 15.43 3.43 -21.27
C ASP A 73 14.28 3.12 -20.27
N ILE A 74 13.19 3.90 -20.37
CA ILE A 74 12.00 3.69 -19.54
C ILE A 74 11.25 2.46 -20.03
N GLN A 75 11.13 1.46 -19.14
CA GLN A 75 10.51 0.19 -19.46
C GLN A 75 8.99 0.34 -19.64
N LYS A 76 8.45 -0.34 -20.66
CA LYS A 76 7.00 -0.40 -20.91
C LYS A 76 6.35 -1.47 -20.04
N PRO A 77 5.06 -1.31 -19.65
CA PRO A 77 4.18 -0.18 -19.93
C PRO A 77 4.47 1.03 -19.03
N TYR A 78 4.28 2.24 -19.56
CA TYR A 78 4.33 3.50 -18.83
C TYR A 78 3.19 4.42 -19.29
N THR A 79 2.81 5.35 -18.41
CA THR A 79 1.82 6.39 -18.65
C THR A 79 2.53 7.73 -18.83
N ILE A 80 2.04 8.58 -19.72
CA ILE A 80 2.49 9.97 -19.86
C ILE A 80 1.34 10.90 -19.48
N SER A 81 1.53 11.67 -18.43
CA SER A 81 0.63 12.76 -18.04
C SER A 81 1.06 14.08 -18.66
N LEU A 82 0.06 14.82 -19.15
CA LEU A 82 0.25 16.12 -19.78
C LEU A 82 0.47 17.22 -18.72
N PRO A 83 1.26 18.27 -19.04
CA PRO A 83 1.46 19.40 -18.16
C PRO A 83 0.13 20.13 -17.90
N GLN A 84 -0.10 20.50 -16.64
CA GLN A 84 -1.23 21.33 -16.24
C GLN A 84 -0.79 22.78 -16.08
N GLY A 85 -1.28 23.67 -16.96
CA GLY A 85 -0.94 25.10 -16.95
C GLY A 85 0.46 25.44 -17.49
N GLU A 86 0.83 26.71 -17.39
CA GLU A 86 2.07 27.25 -17.99
C GLU A 86 3.35 26.82 -17.27
N THR A 87 3.26 26.42 -16.01
CA THR A 87 4.41 25.92 -15.22
C THR A 87 4.37 24.40 -15.04
N GLY A 88 3.41 23.71 -15.65
CA GLY A 88 3.28 22.26 -15.57
C GLY A 88 4.38 21.52 -16.33
N VAL A 89 4.61 20.26 -15.97
CA VAL A 89 5.63 19.39 -16.60
C VAL A 89 4.98 18.13 -17.17
N TYR A 90 5.59 17.55 -18.20
CA TYR A 90 5.24 16.20 -18.60
C TYR A 90 5.72 15.22 -17.54
N THR A 91 4.88 14.28 -17.14
CA THR A 91 5.24 13.25 -16.16
C THR A 91 5.14 11.88 -16.81
N ILE A 92 6.21 11.10 -16.74
CA ILE A 92 6.25 9.71 -17.21
C ILE A 92 6.36 8.81 -16.00
N ALA A 93 5.45 7.85 -15.85
CA ALA A 93 5.45 6.89 -14.75
C ALA A 93 5.27 5.46 -15.28
N THR A 94 6.12 4.53 -14.85
CA THR A 94 6.03 3.11 -15.24
C THR A 94 4.87 2.41 -14.51
N SER A 95 4.05 1.66 -15.26
CA SER A 95 2.86 1.00 -14.72
C SER A 95 3.23 -0.32 -14.02
N HIS A 96 3.71 -0.26 -12.78
CA HIS A 96 3.79 -1.31 -11.72
C HIS A 96 4.04 -2.80 -12.08
N THR A 97 4.47 -3.17 -13.29
CA THR A 97 4.57 -4.56 -13.75
C THR A 97 5.68 -5.29 -13.03
N ARG A 98 6.82 -4.61 -12.86
CA ARG A 98 7.98 -5.12 -12.13
C ARG A 98 8.49 -4.02 -11.21
N PRO A 99 8.56 -4.27 -9.89
CA PRO A 99 8.92 -3.23 -8.93
C PRO A 99 10.34 -2.68 -9.13
N LEU A 100 11.25 -3.51 -9.64
CA LEU A 100 12.64 -3.15 -9.91
C LEU A 100 12.79 -2.19 -11.09
N ASP A 101 11.81 -2.18 -12.00
CA ASP A 101 11.83 -1.37 -13.22
C ASP A 101 11.04 -0.06 -13.01
N ASN A 102 10.64 0.24 -11.77
CA ASN A 102 9.87 1.44 -11.45
C ASN A 102 10.70 2.70 -11.76
N ALA A 103 10.14 3.58 -12.57
CA ALA A 103 10.72 4.88 -12.88
C ALA A 103 9.64 5.97 -12.92
N THR A 104 10.03 7.18 -12.54
CA THR A 104 9.21 8.38 -12.60
C THR A 104 10.05 9.56 -13.08
N LEU A 105 9.72 10.08 -14.27
CA LEU A 105 10.41 11.20 -14.89
C LEU A 105 9.50 12.44 -14.94
N HIS A 106 10.09 13.61 -14.72
CA HIS A 106 9.47 14.89 -14.99
C HIS A 106 10.27 15.63 -16.07
N ILE A 107 9.60 16.08 -17.12
CA ILE A 107 10.21 16.70 -18.30
C ILE A 107 9.64 18.11 -18.49
N ASP A 108 10.51 19.07 -18.70
CA ASP A 108 10.15 20.45 -18.98
C ASP A 108 9.36 20.59 -20.28
N GLN A 109 8.19 21.23 -20.23
CA GLN A 109 7.27 21.29 -21.36
C GLN A 109 7.75 22.15 -22.54
N TYR A 110 8.76 23.00 -22.35
CA TYR A 110 9.24 23.94 -23.37
C TYR A 110 10.60 23.53 -23.95
N SER A 111 11.55 23.18 -23.08
CA SER A 111 12.91 22.80 -23.46
C SER A 111 13.07 21.30 -23.74
N GLY A 112 12.19 20.46 -23.19
CA GLY A 112 12.37 19.00 -23.20
C GLY A 112 13.48 18.50 -22.28
N ALA A 113 14.01 19.34 -21.39
CA ALA A 113 14.99 18.92 -20.39
C ALA A 113 14.35 17.97 -19.37
N VAL A 114 15.04 16.89 -19.02
CA VAL A 114 14.65 16.01 -17.91
C VAL A 114 14.96 16.75 -16.60
N LEU A 115 13.92 17.12 -15.87
CA LEU A 115 14.02 17.85 -14.61
C LEU A 115 14.28 16.92 -13.42
N THR A 116 13.67 15.73 -13.44
CA THR A 116 13.93 14.67 -12.47
C THR A 116 13.81 13.30 -13.12
N ASP A 117 14.70 12.39 -12.74
CA ASP A 117 14.60 10.95 -12.99
C ASP A 117 14.69 10.25 -11.65
N VAL A 118 13.63 9.54 -11.25
CA VAL A 118 13.59 8.77 -10.01
C VAL A 118 13.35 7.31 -10.33
N ARG A 119 14.32 6.47 -10.01
CA ARG A 119 14.27 5.03 -10.26
C ARG A 119 14.10 4.24 -8.97
N PHE A 120 13.79 2.96 -9.11
CA PHE A 120 13.74 2.03 -7.98
C PHE A 120 15.01 2.07 -7.14
N ASP A 121 16.17 2.17 -7.77
CA ASP A 121 17.46 2.21 -7.08
C ASP A 121 17.64 3.47 -6.22
N ASP A 122 16.99 4.56 -6.61
CA ASP A 122 16.98 5.79 -5.83
C ASP A 122 16.11 5.67 -4.59
N TYR A 123 15.15 4.74 -4.51
CA TYR A 123 14.27 4.64 -3.34
C TYR A 123 15.03 4.31 -2.05
N GLY A 124 14.56 4.91 -0.94
CA GLY A 124 15.05 4.57 0.40
C GLY A 124 14.74 3.11 0.79
N MET A 125 15.45 2.58 1.79
CA MET A 125 15.35 1.15 2.16
C MET A 125 13.92 0.72 2.53
N MET A 126 13.19 1.56 3.26
CA MET A 126 11.79 1.28 3.62
C MET A 126 10.90 1.32 2.39
N ALA A 127 11.08 2.32 1.51
CA ALA A 127 10.35 2.40 0.26
C ALA A 127 10.58 1.17 -0.63
N LYS A 128 11.83 0.72 -0.79
CA LYS A 128 12.16 -0.52 -1.50
C LYS A 128 11.44 -1.74 -0.88
N ALA A 129 11.50 -1.89 0.44
CA ALA A 129 10.86 -3.00 1.13
C ALA A 129 9.34 -3.00 0.95
N ILE A 130 8.70 -1.83 1.01
CA ILE A 130 7.25 -1.68 0.81
C ILE A 130 6.88 -1.97 -0.65
N THR A 131 7.59 -1.38 -1.61
CA THR A 131 7.35 -1.60 -3.05
C THR A 131 7.49 -3.08 -3.41
N ILE A 132 8.52 -3.78 -2.90
CA ILE A 132 8.69 -5.22 -3.07
C ILE A 132 7.54 -5.98 -2.37
N GLY A 133 7.17 -5.57 -1.16
CA GLY A 133 6.09 -6.19 -0.39
C GLY A 133 4.74 -6.11 -1.09
N ILE A 134 4.41 -4.95 -1.69
CA ILE A 134 3.21 -4.76 -2.51
C ILE A 134 3.26 -5.69 -3.72
N ALA A 135 4.37 -5.69 -4.47
CA ALA A 135 4.52 -6.55 -5.65
C ALA A 135 4.46 -8.05 -5.31
N LEU A 136 4.96 -8.45 -4.13
CA LEU A 136 4.82 -9.81 -3.62
C LEU A 136 3.35 -10.11 -3.32
N HIS A 137 2.65 -9.22 -2.62
CA HIS A 137 1.24 -9.39 -2.25
C HIS A 137 0.31 -9.47 -3.46
N GLU A 138 0.55 -8.65 -4.48
CA GLU A 138 -0.25 -8.62 -5.71
C GLU A 138 0.06 -9.79 -6.68
N GLY A 139 1.06 -10.62 -6.40
CA GLY A 139 1.41 -11.72 -7.29
C GLY A 139 2.34 -11.33 -8.45
N ARG A 140 2.91 -10.12 -8.46
CA ARG A 140 3.69 -9.56 -9.59
C ARG A 140 5.18 -9.89 -9.52
N LEU A 141 5.75 -9.99 -8.31
CA LEU A 141 7.21 -10.08 -8.13
C LEU A 141 7.90 -11.27 -8.82
N PHE A 142 7.35 -12.48 -8.72
CA PHE A 142 7.89 -13.68 -9.37
C PHE A 142 6.98 -14.22 -10.50
N GLY A 143 5.95 -13.47 -10.90
CA GLY A 143 4.94 -13.93 -11.84
C GLY A 143 4.19 -15.19 -11.35
N LEU A 144 4.13 -16.22 -12.18
CA LEU A 144 3.28 -17.41 -11.96
C LEU A 144 3.56 -18.16 -10.64
N PRO A 145 4.82 -18.41 -10.23
CA PRO A 145 5.12 -18.94 -8.88
C PRO A 145 4.48 -18.14 -7.74
N ASN A 146 4.51 -16.80 -7.81
CA ASN A 146 3.93 -15.95 -6.78
C ASN A 146 2.39 -16.07 -6.76
N GLN A 147 1.78 -16.14 -7.94
CA GLN A 147 0.33 -16.35 -8.07
C GLN A 147 -0.12 -17.71 -7.52
N ILE A 148 0.65 -18.78 -7.75
CA ILE A 148 0.38 -20.10 -7.18
C ILE A 148 0.47 -20.05 -5.65
N LEU A 149 1.50 -19.39 -5.10
CA LEU A 149 1.62 -19.20 -3.66
C LEU A 149 0.42 -18.44 -3.09
N GLY A 150 -0.02 -17.38 -3.77
CA GLY A 150 -1.23 -16.62 -3.42
C GLY A 150 -2.48 -17.50 -3.45
N LEU A 151 -2.66 -18.30 -4.50
CA LEU A 151 -3.79 -19.23 -4.64
C LEU A 151 -3.82 -20.26 -3.50
N LEU A 152 -2.68 -20.88 -3.18
CA LEU A 152 -2.59 -21.84 -2.08
C LEU A 152 -2.90 -21.18 -0.74
N THR A 153 -2.43 -19.96 -0.53
CA THR A 153 -2.74 -19.19 0.68
C THR A 153 -4.23 -18.90 0.80
N CYS A 154 -4.88 -18.49 -0.30
CA CYS A 154 -6.33 -18.28 -0.35
C CYS A 154 -7.12 -19.56 -0.05
N ILE A 155 -6.73 -20.69 -0.66
CA ILE A 155 -7.37 -21.99 -0.39
C ILE A 155 -7.17 -22.39 1.08
N GLY A 156 -5.96 -22.21 1.62
CA GLY A 156 -5.66 -22.46 3.03
C GLY A 156 -6.54 -21.61 3.96
N LEU A 157 -6.72 -20.33 3.66
CA LEU A 157 -7.58 -19.42 4.41
C LEU A 157 -9.04 -19.85 4.36
N ILE A 158 -9.55 -20.25 3.20
CA ILE A 158 -10.90 -20.81 3.06
C ILE A 158 -11.03 -22.07 3.92
N GLY A 159 -10.02 -22.96 3.88
CA GLY A 159 -9.96 -24.14 4.73
C GLY A 159 -9.99 -23.80 6.23
N LEU A 160 -9.26 -22.77 6.66
CA LEU A 160 -9.28 -22.27 8.03
C LEU A 160 -10.65 -21.72 8.44
N ILE A 161 -11.32 -20.97 7.58
CA ILE A 161 -12.66 -20.43 7.85
C ILE A 161 -13.69 -21.57 7.96
N VAL A 162 -13.70 -22.49 7.00
CA VAL A 162 -14.62 -23.63 6.98
C VAL A 162 -14.39 -24.54 8.18
N SER A 163 -13.13 -24.87 8.49
CA SER A 163 -12.79 -25.70 9.65
C SER A 163 -13.16 -25.01 10.96
N SER A 164 -12.91 -23.70 11.11
CA SER A 164 -13.32 -22.92 12.28
C SER A 164 -14.84 -22.95 12.47
N PHE A 165 -15.61 -22.77 11.39
CA PHE A 165 -17.07 -22.87 11.44
C PHE A 165 -17.56 -24.28 11.78
N MET A 166 -16.97 -25.32 11.18
CA MET A 166 -17.30 -26.72 11.48
C MET A 166 -16.98 -27.08 12.94
N MET A 167 -15.83 -26.63 13.46
CA MET A 167 -15.45 -26.81 14.86
C MET A 167 -16.42 -26.10 15.79
N TRP A 168 -16.81 -24.86 15.47
CA TRP A 168 -17.82 -24.13 16.22
C TRP A 168 -19.18 -24.86 16.20
N LYS A 169 -19.66 -25.27 15.03
CA LYS A 169 -20.93 -26.00 14.87
C LYS A 169 -20.96 -27.30 15.68
N ARG A 170 -19.82 -27.99 15.80
CA ARG A 170 -19.69 -29.24 16.59
C ARG A 170 -19.59 -29.01 18.10
N ARG A 171 -19.12 -27.84 18.54
CA ARG A 171 -18.86 -27.53 19.96
C ARG A 171 -19.84 -26.55 20.59
N LYS A 172 -20.71 -25.91 19.79
CA LYS A 172 -21.73 -24.99 20.29
C LYS A 172 -22.78 -25.73 21.15
N PRO A 173 -23.42 -25.05 22.11
CA PRO A 173 -24.47 -25.67 22.93
C PRO A 173 -25.71 -26.00 22.09
N THR A 174 -26.35 -27.15 22.37
CA THR A 174 -27.55 -27.59 21.65
C THR A 174 -28.69 -26.59 21.84
N GLY A 175 -29.29 -26.14 20.73
CA GLY A 175 -30.39 -25.16 20.73
C GLY A 175 -29.98 -23.69 20.88
N LYS A 176 -28.67 -23.39 20.95
CA LYS A 176 -28.14 -22.03 21.17
C LYS A 176 -27.06 -21.67 20.15
N LEU A 177 -26.79 -20.37 19.99
CA LEU A 177 -25.76 -19.83 19.08
C LEU A 177 -24.48 -19.37 19.80
N GLY A 178 -24.28 -19.84 21.03
CA GLY A 178 -23.21 -19.42 21.93
C GLY A 178 -21.79 -19.76 21.54
N ALA A 179 -20.86 -19.07 22.19
CA ALA A 179 -19.46 -19.47 22.23
C ALA A 179 -19.33 -20.88 22.84
N PRO A 180 -18.53 -21.76 22.24
CA PRO A 180 -18.15 -23.02 22.84
C PRO A 180 -17.52 -22.82 24.23
N PRO A 181 -17.61 -23.84 25.13
CA PRO A 181 -17.00 -23.76 26.45
C PRO A 181 -15.51 -23.42 26.36
N THR A 182 -15.03 -22.53 27.23
CA THR A 182 -13.63 -22.12 27.27
C THR A 182 -12.70 -23.32 27.42
N ALA A 183 -11.54 -23.27 26.75
CA ALA A 183 -10.52 -24.32 26.86
C ALA A 183 -10.21 -24.62 28.33
N LYS A 184 -10.23 -25.91 28.71
CA LYS A 184 -9.94 -26.34 30.09
C LYS A 184 -8.51 -26.00 30.53
N ASP A 185 -7.60 -25.79 29.57
CA ASP A 185 -6.19 -25.46 29.83
C ASP A 185 -5.95 -23.94 29.85
N ARG A 186 -5.58 -23.44 31.03
CA ARG A 186 -5.19 -22.03 31.25
C ARG A 186 -3.96 -21.60 30.45
N LYS A 187 -3.03 -22.52 30.14
CA LYS A 187 -1.86 -22.18 29.30
C LYS A 187 -2.30 -21.87 27.87
N GLN A 188 -3.20 -22.67 27.30
CA GLN A 188 -3.71 -22.48 25.95
C GLN A 188 -4.45 -21.14 25.80
N ALA A 189 -5.30 -20.80 26.78
CA ALA A 189 -5.99 -19.51 26.82
C ALA A 189 -5.00 -18.32 26.84
N ARG A 190 -3.91 -18.44 27.61
CA ARG A 190 -2.87 -17.40 27.70
C ARG A 190 -2.13 -17.23 26.37
N VAL A 191 -1.78 -18.32 25.69
CA VAL A 191 -1.12 -18.26 24.38
C VAL A 191 -2.01 -17.56 23.36
N ILE A 192 -3.29 -17.94 23.29
CA ILE A 192 -4.25 -17.31 22.37
C ILE A 192 -4.39 -15.80 22.68
N PHE A 193 -4.44 -15.43 23.95
CA PHE A 193 -4.50 -14.01 24.36
C PHE A 193 -3.29 -13.21 23.87
N PHE A 194 -2.07 -13.70 24.06
CA PHE A 194 -0.87 -13.01 23.59
C PHE A 194 -0.80 -12.94 22.06
N ILE A 195 -1.26 -13.97 21.35
CA ILE A 195 -1.38 -13.94 19.89
C ILE A 195 -2.36 -12.85 19.47
N MET A 196 -3.57 -12.80 20.05
CA MET A 196 -4.55 -11.75 19.76
C MET A 196 -4.02 -10.35 20.07
N LEU A 197 -3.28 -10.19 21.17
CA LEU A 197 -2.69 -8.91 21.55
C LEU A 197 -1.61 -8.49 20.54
N ALA A 198 -0.71 -9.39 20.17
CA ALA A 198 0.33 -9.12 19.18
C ALA A 198 -0.28 -8.71 17.83
N PHE A 199 -1.26 -9.48 17.33
CA PHE A 199 -1.97 -9.14 16.08
C PHE A 199 -2.78 -7.85 16.20
N GLY A 200 -3.41 -7.58 17.35
CA GLY A 200 -4.14 -6.33 17.58
C GLY A 200 -3.25 -5.10 17.58
N ILE A 201 -1.99 -5.23 18.01
CA ILE A 201 -0.98 -4.16 17.94
C ILE A 201 -0.47 -3.98 16.50
N VAL A 202 -0.14 -5.07 15.81
CA VAL A 202 0.37 -5.03 14.44
C VAL A 202 -0.71 -4.59 13.44
N MET A 203 -1.96 -4.97 13.68
CA MET A 203 -3.14 -4.65 12.87
C MET A 203 -4.18 -3.93 13.74
N PRO A 204 -4.04 -2.61 13.97
CA PRO A 204 -4.88 -1.85 14.89
C PRO A 204 -6.37 -1.97 14.61
N LEU A 205 -6.76 -2.06 13.33
CA LEU A 205 -8.16 -2.22 12.94
C LEU A 205 -8.76 -3.54 13.44
N VAL A 206 -7.97 -4.63 13.46
CA VAL A 206 -8.37 -5.93 14.02
C VAL A 206 -8.46 -5.82 15.55
N GLY A 207 -7.50 -5.15 16.20
CA GLY A 207 -7.56 -4.91 17.63
C GLY A 207 -8.82 -4.13 18.05
N ILE A 208 -9.13 -3.06 17.32
CA ILE A 208 -10.33 -2.24 17.55
C ILE A 208 -11.60 -3.07 17.33
N SER A 209 -11.69 -3.88 16.27
CA SER A 209 -12.89 -4.69 16.02
C SER A 209 -13.15 -5.71 17.13
N ILE A 210 -12.09 -6.33 17.69
CA ILE A 210 -12.19 -7.22 18.85
C ILE A 210 -12.70 -6.46 20.07
N VAL A 211 -12.17 -5.27 20.35
CA VAL A 211 -12.61 -4.43 21.48
C VAL A 211 -14.07 -3.99 21.31
N VAL A 212 -14.47 -3.60 20.10
CA VAL A 212 -15.86 -3.24 19.78
C VAL A 212 -16.78 -4.42 20.01
N MET A 213 -16.45 -5.61 19.50
CA MET A 213 -17.25 -6.82 19.73
C MET A 213 -17.33 -7.19 21.21
N TYR A 214 -16.24 -7.01 21.97
CA TYR A 214 -16.24 -7.21 23.41
C TYR A 214 -17.18 -6.24 24.15
N VAL A 215 -17.17 -4.96 23.77
CA VAL A 215 -18.07 -3.94 24.34
C VAL A 215 -19.53 -4.26 23.98
N VAL A 216 -19.80 -4.63 22.73
CA VAL A 216 -21.15 -5.04 22.28
C VAL A 216 -21.64 -6.25 23.07
N ASP A 217 -20.83 -7.29 23.21
CA ASP A 217 -21.16 -8.48 23.99
C ASP A 217 -21.44 -8.13 25.46
N ARG A 218 -20.54 -7.33 26.06
CA ARG A 218 -20.62 -6.99 27.49
C ARG A 218 -21.78 -6.07 27.84
N PHE A 219 -22.13 -5.10 26.99
CA PHE A 219 -23.08 -4.04 27.33
C PHE A 219 -24.43 -4.13 26.59
N LEU A 220 -24.46 -4.61 25.34
CA LEU A 220 -25.69 -4.76 24.57
C LEU A 220 -26.28 -6.16 24.78
N LEU A 221 -25.54 -7.23 24.47
CA LEU A 221 -26.07 -8.59 24.49
C LEU A 221 -26.37 -9.10 25.91
N SER A 222 -25.57 -8.71 26.91
CA SER A 222 -25.79 -9.13 28.31
C SER A 222 -27.03 -8.51 28.96
N LYS A 223 -27.53 -7.38 28.45
CA LYS A 223 -28.66 -6.64 29.03
C LYS A 223 -30.03 -7.04 28.48
N PHE A 224 -30.09 -7.71 27.34
CA PHE A 224 -31.35 -8.17 26.74
C PHE A 224 -31.59 -9.66 27.01
N PRO A 225 -32.51 -10.03 27.93
CA PRO A 225 -32.71 -11.43 28.33
C PRO A 225 -33.10 -12.35 27.16
N LYS A 226 -33.91 -11.85 26.21
CA LYS A 226 -34.30 -12.61 24.99
C LYS A 226 -33.12 -12.94 24.07
N LEU A 227 -32.08 -12.08 24.03
CA LEU A 227 -30.86 -12.31 23.25
C LEU A 227 -29.88 -13.22 24.02
N LYS A 228 -29.88 -13.10 25.35
CA LYS A 228 -29.09 -13.96 26.24
C LYS A 228 -29.55 -15.42 26.17
N ASP A 229 -30.85 -15.70 26.10
CA ASP A 229 -31.37 -17.07 25.99
C ASP A 229 -31.10 -17.71 24.62
N TRP A 230 -30.93 -16.88 23.57
CA TRP A 230 -30.64 -17.32 22.21
C TRP A 230 -29.15 -17.63 21.98
N TYR A 231 -28.25 -16.93 22.67
CA TYR A 231 -26.81 -17.08 22.54
C TYR A 231 -26.13 -17.80 23.72
N SER A 232 -26.46 -17.52 24.98
CA SER A 232 -25.80 -18.15 26.15
C SER A 232 -26.45 -19.46 26.58
#